data_AF-A0A2T6DZP2-F1
#
_entry.id   AF-A0A2T6DZP2-F1
#
_cell.length_a   1.000
_cell.length_b   1.000
_cell.length_c   1.000
_cell.angle_alpha   90.00
_cell.angle_beta   90.00
_cell.angle_gamma   90.00
#
_symmetry.space_group_name_H-M   'P 1'
#
loop_
_entity.id
_entity.type
_entity.pdbx_description
1 polymer ?
#
loop_
_entity_poly.entity_id
_entity_poly.type
_entity_poly.pdbx_seq_one_letter_code
_entity_poly.pdbx_strand_id
1 'polypeptide(L)'
;MISLRHPFLAPVLAAALALLPVSLHADTTAQRPKKEISDEVSSELTKLKEKVDAKDYAAAVKLLDGILAKAEPKSYDTAMVSQLKGQILLTEGKYQEAVGPLVAAQQLGEEYEFYEKPVRLNQLYLLCQLHYQLAAEAKSPERQAELFDQAYRYIRRWLDATPKPTPDAELFAASILYGHATLQAGKPDAELLRKARAEATNGLYCALKPPDQLYVLLLASMQQLNDHLGAADMLEMLVKKQPGNALYWQQLAGTYMALANEAKEDREIRRYQIRTILTMQRAQRNGHFTTPKDNLTVIGLYFNIEQYGRAADLLAEGLKSGAVENTQANWEMLALAYQQNAREADAIGTLEKAAALFPAEGQIELTLAQLHYGAGRVKDAHLHLQRAAAKGNLKKPGAAYLFLGFTAYETQNFDEAAKWADNAAQQPDVKADDARRLKRAALDAIKEREALKNTKI
;
A
#
# COMPACT_ATOMS: atom_id res chain seq x y z
N MET A 1 3.70 -2.01 7.14
CA MET A 1 4.02 -1.93 8.58
C MET A 1 4.73 -0.62 8.86
N ILE A 2 3.98 0.42 9.22
CA ILE A 2 4.55 1.69 9.64
C ILE A 2 4.87 1.53 11.13
N SER A 3 6.16 1.39 11.46
CA SER A 3 6.62 1.39 12.84
C SER A 3 6.55 2.83 13.36
N LEU A 4 5.43 3.17 13.99
CA LEU A 4 5.28 4.40 14.76
C LEU A 4 6.06 4.23 16.07
N ARG A 5 7.38 4.45 16.04
CA ARG A 5 8.17 4.61 17.25
C ARG A 5 7.87 5.99 17.84
N HIS A 6 6.99 6.04 18.84
CA HIS A 6 6.71 7.25 19.60
C HIS A 6 7.66 7.37 20.80
N PRO A 7 8.07 8.60 21.17
CA PRO A 7 9.11 8.81 22.18
C PRO A 7 8.63 8.36 23.56
N PHE A 8 9.53 7.68 24.26
CA PHE A 8 9.41 7.19 25.63
C PHE A 8 8.93 8.30 26.59
N LEU A 9 8.05 7.92 27.54
CA LEU A 9 7.70 8.73 28.70
C LEU A 9 8.99 9.28 29.34
N ALA A 10 9.22 10.59 29.24
CA ALA A 10 10.31 11.23 29.95
C ALA A 10 9.97 11.19 31.47
N PRO A 11 10.93 10.85 32.35
CA PRO A 11 10.66 10.75 33.78
C PRO A 11 10.48 12.16 34.36
N VAL A 12 9.23 12.58 34.57
CA VAL A 12 8.88 13.82 35.27
C VAL A 12 8.83 13.55 36.78
N LEU A 13 9.96 13.24 37.41
CA LEU A 13 10.03 13.22 38.88
C LEU A 13 10.51 14.58 39.43
N ALA A 14 11.28 15.34 38.66
CA ALA A 14 11.99 16.52 39.16
C ALA A 14 11.08 17.74 39.46
N ALA A 15 9.85 17.81 38.93
CA ALA A 15 8.98 18.97 39.10
C ALA A 15 7.92 18.82 40.22
N ALA A 16 7.60 17.59 40.64
CA ALA A 16 6.44 17.34 41.51
C ALA A 16 6.65 17.75 42.98
N LEU A 17 7.89 17.71 43.48
CA LEU A 17 8.21 18.12 44.86
C LEU A 17 8.36 19.64 45.06
N ALA A 18 8.42 20.42 43.97
CA ALA A 18 8.76 21.85 44.03
C ALA A 18 7.55 22.81 43.97
N LEU A 19 6.33 22.32 43.78
CA LEU A 19 5.13 23.16 43.60
C LEU A 19 3.97 22.68 44.48
N LEU A 20 4.06 22.91 45.80
CA LEU A 20 2.89 22.89 46.69
C LEU A 20 2.73 24.26 47.34
N PRO A 21 1.88 25.16 46.81
CA PRO A 21 1.41 26.29 47.60
C PRO A 21 0.39 25.75 48.62
N VAL A 22 0.78 25.78 49.90
CA VAL A 22 -0.16 25.62 51.02
C VAL A 22 -1.07 26.84 51.01
N SER A 23 -2.34 26.67 50.67
CA SER A 23 -3.35 27.72 50.79
C SER A 23 -4.41 27.25 51.77
N LEU A 24 -4.41 27.83 52.97
CA LEU A 24 -5.46 27.72 53.98
C LEU A 24 -6.57 28.70 53.62
N HIS A 25 -7.74 28.21 53.21
CA HIS A 25 -8.98 28.99 53.24
C HIS A 25 -10.11 28.08 53.69
N ALA A 26 -10.75 28.45 54.79
CA ALA A 26 -11.94 27.80 55.30
C ALA A 26 -13.18 28.54 54.77
N ASP A 27 -14.11 27.81 54.17
CA ASP A 27 -15.50 28.27 54.08
C ASP A 27 -16.48 27.10 54.24
N THR A 28 -17.58 27.39 54.93
CA THR A 28 -18.42 26.39 55.59
C THR A 28 -19.83 26.44 55.02
N THR A 29 -20.20 25.48 54.17
CA THR A 29 -21.59 25.02 53.97
C THR A 29 -21.58 23.69 53.19
N ALA A 30 -22.26 22.66 53.71
CA ALA A 30 -22.29 21.27 53.20
C ALA A 30 -20.89 20.78 52.78
N GLN A 31 -20.02 20.60 53.79
CA GLN A 31 -18.56 20.59 53.63
C GLN A 31 -18.07 19.52 52.67
N ARG A 32 -17.74 19.96 51.44
CA ARG A 32 -16.74 19.29 50.62
C ARG A 32 -15.49 19.08 51.49
N PRO A 33 -14.79 17.92 51.39
CA PRO A 33 -13.59 17.69 52.18
C PRO A 33 -12.61 18.83 51.95
N LYS A 34 -11.91 19.27 53.00
CA LYS A 34 -10.96 20.37 52.89
C LYS A 34 -9.76 19.95 52.04
N LYS A 35 -9.26 20.88 51.23
CA LYS A 35 -7.99 20.74 50.49
C LYS A 35 -6.81 21.05 51.44
N GLU A 36 -6.69 20.25 52.50
CA GLU A 36 -5.69 20.41 53.56
C GLU A 36 -5.00 19.06 53.79
N ILE A 37 -3.70 19.11 54.06
CA ILE A 37 -2.91 17.93 54.42
C ILE A 37 -3.00 17.78 55.94
N SER A 38 -3.31 16.58 56.45
CA SER A 38 -3.30 16.35 57.90
C SER A 38 -1.89 16.42 58.48
N ASP A 39 -1.78 16.77 59.76
CA ASP A 39 -0.50 16.86 60.46
C ASP A 39 0.23 15.50 60.47
N GLU A 40 -0.53 14.42 60.60
CA GLU A 40 -0.04 13.05 60.52
C GLU A 40 0.59 12.75 59.15
N VAL A 41 -0.08 13.13 58.06
CA VAL A 41 0.43 12.91 56.69
C VAL A 41 1.64 13.81 56.43
N SER A 42 1.61 15.07 56.86
CA SER A 42 2.72 16.02 56.69
C SER A 42 4.03 15.52 57.33
N SER A 43 3.94 14.95 58.54
CA SER A 43 5.08 14.33 59.23
C SER A 43 5.66 13.15 58.46
N GLU A 44 4.81 12.25 57.93
CA GLU A 44 5.26 11.09 57.17
C GLU A 44 5.81 11.46 55.78
N LEU A 45 5.33 12.54 55.15
CA LEU A 45 5.87 13.04 53.88
C LEU A 45 7.33 13.51 53.99
N THR A 46 7.76 13.95 55.16
CA THR A 46 9.19 14.28 55.39
C THR A 46 10.06 13.02 55.29
N LYS A 47 9.61 11.93 55.90
CA LYS A 47 10.30 10.62 55.82
C LYS A 47 10.25 10.04 54.40
N LEU A 48 9.16 10.29 53.67
CA LEU A 48 9.03 9.90 52.27
C LEU A 48 10.15 10.53 51.42
N LYS A 49 10.40 11.84 51.60
CA LYS A 49 11.45 12.55 50.88
C LYS A 49 12.82 11.90 51.06
N GLU A 50 13.19 11.56 52.29
CA GLU A 50 14.46 10.88 52.58
C GLU A 50 14.59 9.54 51.83
N LYS A 51 13.50 8.76 51.74
CA LYS A 51 13.49 7.47 51.03
C LYS A 51 13.58 7.66 49.52
N VAL A 52 12.88 8.65 48.97
CA VAL A 52 12.95 8.99 47.54
C VAL A 52 14.34 9.50 47.16
N ASP A 53 14.94 10.39 47.98
CA ASP A 53 16.30 10.92 47.76
C ASP A 53 17.36 9.80 47.83
N ALA A 54 17.15 8.81 48.72
CA ALA A 54 17.96 7.60 48.80
C ALA A 54 17.68 6.58 47.68
N LYS A 55 16.72 6.85 46.78
CA LYS A 55 16.23 5.93 45.73
C LYS A 55 15.67 4.61 46.27
N ASP A 56 15.28 4.57 47.54
CA ASP A 56 14.61 3.43 48.17
C ASP A 56 13.10 3.49 47.88
N TYR A 57 12.76 3.25 46.60
CA TYR A 57 11.39 3.35 46.12
C TYR A 57 10.47 2.28 46.74
N ALA A 58 11.01 1.09 47.05
CA ALA A 58 10.26 0.04 47.71
C ALA A 58 9.82 0.47 49.12
N ALA A 59 10.73 1.05 49.92
CA ALA A 59 10.37 1.57 51.24
C ALA A 59 9.44 2.80 51.14
N ALA A 60 9.65 3.66 50.14
CA ALA A 60 8.78 4.81 49.88
C ALA A 60 7.33 4.37 49.58
N VAL A 61 7.14 3.37 48.71
CA VAL A 61 5.82 2.81 48.41
C VAL A 61 5.19 2.18 49.66
N LYS A 62 5.95 1.41 50.45
CA LYS A 62 5.46 0.81 51.70
C LYS A 62 5.01 1.86 52.72
N LEU A 63 5.74 2.98 52.81
CA LEU A 63 5.37 4.11 53.66
C LEU A 63 4.03 4.71 53.21
N LEU A 64 3.88 4.97 51.91
CA LEU A 64 2.63 5.49 51.33
C LEU A 64 1.45 4.55 51.54
N ASP A 65 1.65 3.23 51.45
CA ASP A 65 0.62 2.24 51.77
C ASP A 65 0.16 2.31 53.22
N GLY A 66 1.10 2.51 54.15
CA GLY A 66 0.80 2.71 55.57
C GLY A 66 -0.01 3.97 55.84
N ILE A 67 0.25 5.05 55.06
CA ILE A 67 -0.53 6.29 55.11
C ILE A 67 -1.95 6.06 54.56
N LEU A 68 -2.05 5.47 53.35
CA LEU A 68 -3.33 5.21 52.69
C LEU A 68 -4.26 4.29 53.50
N ALA A 69 -3.69 3.36 54.28
CA ALA A 69 -4.47 2.46 55.15
C ALA A 69 -5.17 3.19 56.32
N LYS A 70 -4.71 4.40 56.67
CA LYS A 70 -5.25 5.20 57.79
C LYS A 70 -5.98 6.45 57.34
N ALA A 71 -5.69 6.94 56.14
CA ALA A 71 -6.29 8.15 55.60
C ALA A 71 -7.80 7.97 55.31
N GLU A 72 -8.57 9.04 55.46
CA GLU A 72 -10.00 9.00 55.11
C GLU A 72 -10.17 8.81 53.59
N PRO A 73 -11.01 7.87 53.11
CA PRO A 73 -11.04 7.46 51.69
C PRO A 73 -11.31 8.57 50.66
N LYS A 74 -12.00 9.64 51.07
CA LYS A 74 -12.42 10.76 50.21
C LYS A 74 -11.69 12.07 50.52
N SER A 75 -10.59 11.99 51.27
CA SER A 75 -9.80 13.15 51.69
C SER A 75 -8.81 13.62 50.63
N TYR A 76 -8.33 14.84 50.81
CA TYR A 76 -7.21 15.38 50.03
C TYR A 76 -5.92 14.57 50.25
N ASP A 77 -5.69 14.09 51.47
CA ASP A 77 -4.58 13.20 51.80
C ASP A 77 -4.59 11.93 50.94
N THR A 78 -5.73 11.23 50.85
CA THR A 78 -5.84 10.04 50.00
C THR A 78 -5.56 10.34 48.54
N ALA A 79 -6.06 11.47 48.02
CA ALA A 79 -5.81 11.88 46.64
C ALA A 79 -4.31 12.15 46.39
N MET A 80 -3.68 12.96 47.24
CA MET A 80 -2.28 13.36 47.12
C MET A 80 -1.32 12.18 47.32
N VAL A 81 -1.53 11.37 48.36
CA VAL A 81 -0.70 10.20 48.67
C VAL A 81 -0.81 9.15 47.57
N SER A 82 -2.02 8.95 46.99
CA SER A 82 -2.20 8.08 45.83
C SER A 82 -1.47 8.60 44.59
N GLN A 83 -1.48 9.92 44.37
CA GLN A 83 -0.73 10.55 43.28
C GLN A 83 0.78 10.34 43.44
N LEU A 84 1.32 10.53 44.65
CA LEU A 84 2.74 10.31 44.95
C LEU A 84 3.12 8.84 44.74
N LYS A 85 2.30 7.90 45.21
CA LYS A 85 2.52 6.46 45.01
C LYS A 85 2.59 6.12 43.53
N GLY A 86 1.65 6.64 42.74
CA GLY A 86 1.64 6.48 41.28
C GLY A 86 2.92 6.98 40.61
N GLN A 87 3.41 8.16 40.98
CA GLN A 87 4.64 8.74 40.41
C GLN A 87 5.90 7.96 40.75
N ILE A 88 6.00 7.46 41.98
CA ILE A 88 7.14 6.61 42.39
C ILE A 88 7.13 5.30 41.59
N LEU A 89 5.95 4.66 41.46
CA LEU A 89 5.81 3.43 40.67
C LEU A 89 6.16 3.65 39.19
N LEU A 90 5.76 4.79 38.60
CA LEU A 90 6.18 5.16 37.24
C LEU A 90 7.70 5.30 37.10
N THR A 91 8.34 5.91 38.10
CA THR A 91 9.80 6.10 38.11
C THR A 91 10.55 4.77 38.21
N GLU A 92 9.99 3.81 38.92
CA GLU A 92 10.52 2.45 39.04
C GLU A 92 10.19 1.56 37.82
N GLY A 93 9.46 2.09 36.83
CA GLY A 93 9.02 1.33 35.64
C GLY A 93 7.87 0.35 35.91
N LYS A 94 7.23 0.43 37.08
CA LYS A 94 6.08 -0.40 37.47
C LYS A 94 4.77 0.16 36.93
N TYR A 95 4.68 0.22 35.60
CA TYR A 95 3.57 0.88 34.88
C TYR A 95 2.19 0.34 35.26
N GLN A 96 2.02 -0.99 35.32
CA GLN A 96 0.74 -1.62 35.65
C GLN A 96 0.31 -1.32 37.10
N GLU A 97 1.24 -1.29 38.04
CA GLU A 97 0.95 -1.01 39.46
C GLU A 97 0.63 0.48 39.67
N ALA A 98 1.20 1.38 38.85
CA ALA A 98 0.95 2.81 38.93
C ALA A 98 -0.49 3.20 38.54
N VAL A 99 -1.19 2.40 37.72
CA VAL A 99 -2.54 2.72 37.21
C VAL A 99 -3.52 2.98 38.36
N GLY A 100 -3.63 2.05 39.32
CA GLY A 100 -4.62 2.13 40.40
C GLY A 100 -4.52 3.42 41.22
N PRO A 101 -3.35 3.75 41.80
CA PRO A 101 -3.15 4.99 42.55
C PRO A 101 -3.39 6.26 41.73
N LEU A 102 -2.97 6.30 40.45
CA LEU A 102 -3.18 7.47 39.59
C LEU A 102 -4.65 7.66 39.24
N VAL A 103 -5.41 6.58 39.00
CA VAL A 103 -6.86 6.65 38.77
C VAL A 103 -7.58 7.13 40.02
N ALA A 104 -7.23 6.61 41.20
CA ALA A 104 -7.82 7.05 42.46
C ALA A 104 -7.57 8.55 42.72
N ALA A 105 -6.33 9.00 42.50
CA ALA A 105 -5.97 10.40 42.61
C ALA A 105 -6.80 11.29 41.65
N GLN A 106 -6.91 10.89 40.38
CA GLN A 106 -7.69 11.64 39.39
C GLN A 106 -9.18 11.72 39.77
N GLN A 107 -9.77 10.60 40.19
CA GLN A 107 -11.18 10.54 40.57
C GLN A 107 -11.49 11.45 41.76
N LEU A 108 -10.69 11.37 42.83
CA LEU A 108 -10.85 12.23 44.00
C LEU A 108 -10.60 13.71 43.65
N GLY A 109 -9.59 13.98 42.83
CA GLY A 109 -9.26 15.33 42.37
C GLY A 109 -10.36 15.99 41.54
N GLU A 110 -11.14 15.19 40.80
CA GLU A 110 -12.31 15.62 40.03
C GLU A 110 -13.56 15.75 40.89
N GLU A 111 -13.91 14.72 41.66
CA GLU A 111 -15.15 14.65 42.46
C GLU A 111 -15.22 15.77 43.50
N TYR A 112 -14.08 16.11 44.12
CA TYR A 112 -13.99 17.10 45.20
C TYR A 112 -13.26 18.38 44.81
N GLU A 113 -12.93 18.55 43.53
CA GLU A 113 -12.23 19.73 43.00
C GLU A 113 -10.87 20.02 43.68
N PHE A 114 -10.21 19.00 44.22
CA PHE A 114 -8.90 19.19 44.88
C PHE A 114 -7.81 19.66 43.92
N TYR A 115 -7.90 19.26 42.65
CA TYR A 115 -6.92 19.60 41.63
C TYR A 115 -7.46 20.69 40.72
N GLU A 116 -6.63 21.68 40.42
CA GLU A 116 -6.96 22.69 39.43
C GLU A 116 -7.04 22.07 38.03
N LYS A 117 -7.76 22.74 37.13
CA LYS A 117 -7.99 22.25 35.76
C LYS A 117 -6.70 21.82 35.03
N PRO A 118 -5.58 22.59 35.05
CA PRO A 118 -4.34 22.17 34.38
C PRO A 118 -3.77 20.86 34.95
N VAL A 119 -3.84 20.67 36.28
CA VAL A 119 -3.37 19.44 36.95
C VAL A 119 -4.22 18.24 36.53
N ARG A 120 -5.55 18.41 36.51
CA ARG A 120 -6.47 17.35 36.04
C ARG A 120 -6.22 16.99 34.58
N LEU A 121 -6.01 17.97 33.71
CA LEU A 121 -5.68 17.72 32.30
C LEU A 121 -4.35 16.96 32.16
N ASN A 122 -3.31 17.34 32.90
CA ASN A 122 -2.03 16.62 32.87
C ASN A 122 -2.19 15.16 33.33
N GLN A 123 -2.99 14.91 34.37
CA GLN A 123 -3.27 13.56 34.87
C GLN A 123 -4.10 12.72 33.88
N LEU A 124 -5.12 13.29 33.22
CA LEU A 124 -5.85 12.60 32.15
C LEU A 124 -4.93 12.20 31.01
N TYR A 125 -4.04 13.11 30.58
CA TYR A 125 -3.10 12.82 29.49
C TYR A 125 -2.09 11.74 29.89
N LEU A 126 -1.55 11.80 31.11
CA LEU A 126 -0.67 10.77 31.66
C LEU A 126 -1.35 9.39 31.71
N LEU A 127 -2.59 9.33 32.23
CA LEU A 127 -3.37 8.10 32.27
C LEU A 127 -3.62 7.56 30.86
N CYS A 128 -3.93 8.42 29.88
CA CYS A 128 -4.05 8.00 28.49
C CYS A 128 -2.76 7.32 27.98
N GLN A 129 -1.60 7.97 28.14
CA GLN A 129 -0.32 7.44 27.69
C GLN A 129 0.01 6.11 28.35
N LEU A 130 -0.22 6.01 29.66
CA LEU A 130 0.04 4.79 30.43
C LEU A 130 -0.81 3.62 29.93
N HIS A 131 -2.11 3.83 29.72
CA HIS A 131 -3.00 2.79 29.21
C HIS A 131 -2.64 2.39 27.77
N TYR A 132 -2.28 3.35 26.91
CA TYR A 132 -1.84 3.07 25.54
C TYR A 132 -0.56 2.21 25.52
N GLN A 133 0.42 2.54 26.37
CA GLN A 133 1.65 1.74 26.49
C GLN A 133 1.35 0.32 26.97
N LEU A 134 0.54 0.19 28.03
CA LEU A 134 0.16 -1.13 28.54
C LEU A 134 -0.62 -1.94 27.50
N ALA A 135 -1.41 -1.29 26.64
CA ALA A 135 -2.10 -1.96 25.53
C ALA A 135 -1.10 -2.58 24.53
N ALA A 136 0.01 -1.89 24.25
CA ALA A 136 1.05 -2.41 23.37
C ALA A 136 1.82 -3.60 23.98
N GLU A 137 1.94 -3.65 25.31
CA GLU A 137 2.64 -4.71 26.06
C GLU A 137 1.75 -5.91 26.42
N ALA A 138 0.42 -5.72 26.42
CA ALA A 138 -0.53 -6.76 26.78
C ALA A 138 -0.53 -7.93 25.80
N LYS A 139 -0.59 -9.15 26.34
CA LYS A 139 -0.46 -10.40 25.57
C LYS A 139 -1.78 -10.92 25.02
N SER A 140 -2.91 -10.59 25.65
CA SER A 140 -4.23 -11.06 25.23
C SER A 140 -4.98 -9.95 24.48
N PRO A 141 -5.62 -10.25 23.34
CA PRO A 141 -6.37 -9.26 22.57
C PRO A 141 -7.46 -8.55 23.39
N GLU A 142 -8.09 -9.26 24.32
CA GLU A 142 -9.14 -8.70 25.19
C GLU A 142 -8.58 -7.64 26.13
N ARG A 143 -7.38 -7.88 26.68
CA ARG A 143 -6.71 -6.91 27.56
C ARG A 143 -6.19 -5.73 26.76
N GLN A 144 -5.69 -5.96 25.54
CA GLN A 144 -5.30 -4.88 24.64
C GLN A 144 -6.49 -3.96 24.34
N ALA A 145 -7.63 -4.54 23.94
CA ALA A 145 -8.85 -3.80 23.65
C ALA A 145 -9.33 -2.96 24.84
N GLU A 146 -9.40 -3.56 26.04
CA GLU A 146 -9.80 -2.85 27.27
C GLU A 146 -8.89 -1.64 27.56
N LEU A 147 -7.58 -1.82 27.39
CA LEU A 147 -6.58 -0.78 27.63
C LEU A 147 -6.64 0.32 26.56
N PHE A 148 -6.87 -0.01 25.29
CA PHE A 148 -7.12 0.99 24.25
C PHE A 148 -8.39 1.79 24.52
N ASP A 149 -9.47 1.15 24.95
CA ASP A 149 -10.70 1.83 25.33
C ASP A 149 -10.51 2.77 26.53
N GLN A 150 -9.71 2.36 27.52
CA GLN A 150 -9.32 3.22 28.64
C GLN A 150 -8.50 4.41 28.15
N ALA A 151 -7.47 4.18 27.33
CA ALA A 151 -6.64 5.24 26.76
C ALA A 151 -7.48 6.25 25.97
N TYR A 152 -8.37 5.77 25.10
CA TYR A 152 -9.24 6.61 24.30
C TYR A 152 -10.21 7.44 25.17
N ARG A 153 -10.79 6.84 26.21
CA ARG A 153 -11.65 7.57 27.15
C ARG A 153 -10.92 8.73 27.82
N TYR A 154 -9.67 8.53 28.25
CA TYR A 154 -8.90 9.59 28.89
C TYR A 154 -8.52 10.72 27.92
N ILE A 155 -8.03 10.42 26.71
CA ILE A 155 -7.69 11.46 25.73
C ILE A 155 -8.94 12.21 25.27
N ARG A 156 -10.09 11.53 25.11
CA ARG A 156 -11.33 12.20 24.73
C ARG A 156 -11.79 13.21 25.78
N ARG A 157 -11.76 12.83 27.06
CA ARG A 157 -12.05 13.75 28.17
C ARG A 157 -11.07 14.92 28.20
N TRP A 158 -9.80 14.68 27.90
CA TRP A 158 -8.80 15.74 27.81
C TRP A 158 -9.08 16.71 26.65
N LEU A 159 -9.41 16.19 25.47
CA LEU A 159 -9.75 16.97 24.27
C LEU A 159 -10.99 17.84 24.52
N ASP A 160 -12.07 17.25 25.04
CA ASP A 160 -13.32 17.96 25.34
C ASP A 160 -13.14 19.10 26.35
N ALA A 161 -12.20 18.93 27.30
CA ALA A 161 -11.90 19.93 28.32
C ALA A 161 -10.85 20.97 27.89
N THR A 162 -10.19 20.79 26.75
CA THR A 162 -9.12 21.65 26.24
C THR A 162 -9.64 22.59 25.16
N PRO A 163 -9.70 23.92 25.38
CA PRO A 163 -10.34 24.85 24.44
C PRO A 163 -9.67 24.94 23.06
N LYS A 164 -8.38 24.62 22.97
CA LYS A 164 -7.60 24.62 21.73
C LYS A 164 -6.76 23.33 21.66
N PRO A 165 -7.36 22.21 21.25
CA PRO A 165 -6.62 20.97 21.03
C PRO A 165 -5.53 21.17 19.99
N THR A 166 -4.40 20.48 20.18
CA THR A 166 -3.29 20.49 19.21
C THR A 166 -3.48 19.38 18.18
N PRO A 167 -2.94 19.54 16.96
CA PRO A 167 -2.94 18.46 15.97
C PRO A 167 -2.32 17.16 16.50
N ASP A 168 -1.32 17.25 17.38
CA ASP A 168 -0.65 16.08 17.97
C ASP A 168 -1.54 15.31 18.94
N ALA A 169 -2.40 16.00 19.71
CA ALA A 169 -3.34 15.35 20.61
C ALA A 169 -4.44 14.61 19.83
N GLU A 170 -4.96 15.23 18.77
CA GLU A 170 -5.93 14.60 17.85
C GLU A 170 -5.30 13.42 17.09
N LEU A 171 -4.05 13.58 16.64
CA LEU A 171 -3.28 12.47 16.05
C LEU A 171 -3.13 11.32 17.03
N PHE A 172 -2.84 11.61 18.31
CA PHE A 172 -2.71 10.58 19.33
C PHE A 172 -4.04 9.85 19.59
N ALA A 173 -5.16 10.57 19.72
CA ALA A 173 -6.48 9.98 19.83
C ALA A 173 -6.83 9.08 18.63
N ALA A 174 -6.57 9.58 17.42
CA ALA A 174 -6.78 8.81 16.20
C ALA A 174 -5.89 7.56 16.13
N SER A 175 -4.63 7.65 16.58
CA SER A 175 -3.69 6.51 16.61
C SER A 175 -4.11 5.43 17.61
N ILE A 176 -4.65 5.83 18.77
CA ILE A 176 -5.23 4.91 19.76
C ILE A 176 -6.37 4.11 19.12
N LEU A 177 -7.32 4.81 18.47
CA LEU A 177 -8.45 4.18 17.80
C LEU A 177 -8.03 3.27 16.63
N TYR A 178 -7.07 3.72 15.82
CA TYR A 178 -6.56 2.89 14.71
C TYR A 178 -5.85 1.64 15.23
N GLY A 179 -5.04 1.77 16.28
CA GLY A 179 -4.38 0.64 16.94
C GLY A 179 -5.40 -0.35 17.49
N HIS A 180 -6.45 0.14 18.16
CA HIS A 180 -7.56 -0.68 18.64
C HIS A 180 -8.26 -1.40 17.48
N ALA A 181 -8.58 -0.67 16.41
CA ALA A 181 -9.29 -1.21 15.28
C ALA A 181 -8.53 -2.32 14.54
N THR A 182 -7.20 -2.34 14.64
CA THR A 182 -6.33 -3.22 13.83
C THR A 182 -5.66 -4.33 14.64
N LEU A 183 -6.14 -4.61 15.86
CA LEU A 183 -5.60 -5.68 16.71
C LEU A 183 -5.65 -7.06 16.05
N GLN A 184 -6.74 -7.35 15.33
CA GLN A 184 -6.90 -8.61 14.60
C GLN A 184 -6.46 -8.44 13.15
N ALA A 185 -5.35 -9.06 12.80
CA ALA A 185 -4.84 -9.04 11.44
C ALA A 185 -5.91 -9.55 10.44
N GLY A 186 -6.22 -8.73 9.43
CA GLY A 186 -7.20 -9.06 8.39
C GLY A 186 -8.67 -8.91 8.81
N LYS A 187 -8.96 -8.51 10.05
CA LYS A 187 -10.33 -8.26 10.53
C LYS A 187 -10.42 -6.93 11.28
N PRO A 188 -10.19 -5.80 10.61
CA PRO A 188 -10.24 -4.52 11.27
C PRO A 188 -11.67 -4.13 11.69
N ASP A 189 -11.81 -3.45 12.83
CA ASP A 189 -13.09 -2.88 13.27
C ASP A 189 -13.39 -1.59 12.48
N ALA A 190 -14.39 -1.67 11.60
CA ALA A 190 -14.77 -0.57 10.73
C ALA A 190 -15.30 0.66 11.50
N GLU A 191 -16.00 0.48 12.61
CA GLU A 191 -16.53 1.61 13.40
C GLU A 191 -15.39 2.38 14.08
N LEU A 192 -14.44 1.66 14.65
CA LEU A 192 -13.26 2.28 15.26
C LEU A 192 -12.38 2.99 14.22
N LEU A 193 -12.23 2.44 13.01
CA LEU A 193 -11.55 3.11 11.91
C LEU A 193 -12.24 4.40 11.47
N ARG A 194 -13.58 4.43 11.43
CA ARG A 194 -14.33 5.66 11.13
C ARG A 194 -14.14 6.71 12.22
N LYS A 195 -14.13 6.31 13.49
CA LYS A 195 -13.79 7.22 14.60
C LYS A 195 -12.35 7.73 14.50
N ALA A 196 -11.38 6.86 14.18
CA ALA A 196 -9.99 7.25 14.00
C ALA A 196 -9.83 8.29 12.88
N ARG A 197 -10.54 8.08 11.76
CA ARG A 197 -10.61 9.04 10.65
C ARG A 197 -11.21 10.38 11.09
N ALA A 198 -12.25 10.37 11.92
CA ALA A 198 -12.86 11.60 12.44
C ALA A 198 -11.89 12.42 13.30
N GLU A 199 -11.22 11.78 14.27
CA GLU A 199 -10.23 12.47 15.12
C GLU A 199 -9.03 12.97 14.30
N ALA A 200 -8.53 12.17 13.36
CA ALA A 200 -7.46 12.62 12.46
C ALA A 200 -7.90 13.82 11.59
N THR A 201 -9.17 13.88 11.19
CA THR A 201 -9.73 15.02 10.45
C THR A 201 -9.83 16.25 11.34
N ASN A 202 -10.23 16.11 12.60
CA ASN A 202 -10.24 17.20 13.59
C ASN A 202 -8.83 17.81 13.73
N GLY A 203 -7.81 16.95 13.82
CA GLY A 203 -6.41 17.38 13.88
C GLY A 203 -5.95 18.23 12.69
N LEU A 204 -6.52 18.03 11.49
CA LEU A 204 -6.22 18.87 10.33
C LEU A 204 -6.72 20.31 10.50
N TYR A 205 -7.81 20.52 11.26
CA TYR A 205 -8.37 21.85 11.51
C TYR A 205 -7.68 22.59 12.66
N CYS A 206 -6.88 21.90 13.48
CA CYS A 206 -6.18 22.49 14.61
C CYS A 206 -5.00 23.40 14.21
N ALA A 207 -4.47 23.28 12.98
CA ALA A 207 -3.33 24.08 12.53
C ALA A 207 -3.37 24.38 11.02
N LEU A 208 -2.81 25.52 10.63
CA LEU A 208 -2.67 25.89 9.21
C LEU A 208 -1.75 24.93 8.43
N LYS A 209 -0.78 24.32 9.12
CA LYS A 209 0.16 23.33 8.58
C LYS A 209 0.14 22.11 9.50
N PRO A 210 -0.86 21.23 9.35
CA PRO A 210 -0.97 20.04 10.19
C PRO A 210 0.17 19.04 9.88
N PRO A 211 0.57 18.21 10.86
CA PRO A 211 1.61 17.19 10.68
C PRO A 211 1.28 16.19 9.56
N ASP A 212 2.31 15.73 8.86
CA ASP A 212 2.17 14.78 7.74
C ASP A 212 1.55 13.44 8.19
N GLN A 213 1.80 13.06 9.44
CA GLN A 213 1.31 11.83 10.04
C GLN A 213 -0.22 11.75 10.06
N LEU A 214 -0.94 12.87 10.17
CA LEU A 214 -2.41 12.87 10.10
C LEU A 214 -2.91 12.39 8.74
N TYR A 215 -2.30 12.85 7.66
CA TYR A 215 -2.66 12.43 6.30
C TYR A 215 -2.31 10.96 6.05
N VAL A 216 -1.18 10.49 6.57
CA VAL A 216 -0.80 9.07 6.50
C VAL A 216 -1.79 8.20 7.26
N LEU A 217 -2.25 8.62 8.43
CA LEU A 217 -3.24 7.89 9.21
C LEU A 217 -4.61 7.89 8.53
N LEU A 218 -5.03 9.02 7.95
CA LEU A 218 -6.25 9.10 7.14
C LEU A 218 -6.20 8.14 5.95
N LEU A 219 -5.08 8.11 5.23
CA LEU A 219 -4.86 7.17 4.12
C LEU A 219 -4.93 5.72 4.60
N ALA A 220 -4.26 5.39 5.71
CA ALA A 220 -4.28 4.05 6.28
C ALA A 220 -5.70 3.62 6.66
N SER A 221 -6.47 4.49 7.31
CA SER A 221 -7.88 4.24 7.64
C SER A 221 -8.74 4.02 6.40
N MET A 222 -8.56 4.83 5.35
CA MET A 222 -9.26 4.64 4.06
C MET A 222 -8.93 3.28 3.44
N GLN A 223 -7.66 2.88 3.44
CA GLN A 223 -7.21 1.59 2.91
C GLN A 223 -7.81 0.41 3.69
N GLN A 224 -7.83 0.47 5.02
CA GLN A 224 -8.44 -0.59 5.85
C GLN A 224 -9.96 -0.69 5.65
N LEU A 225 -10.62 0.44 5.35
CA LEU A 225 -12.04 0.50 5.04
C LEU A 225 -12.39 0.15 3.58
N ASN A 226 -11.38 -0.16 2.75
CA ASN A 226 -11.51 -0.30 1.29
C ASN A 226 -12.19 0.93 0.63
N ASP A 227 -12.01 2.12 1.21
CA ASP A 227 -12.44 3.39 0.62
C ASP A 227 -11.44 3.81 -0.47
N HIS A 228 -11.48 3.12 -1.61
CA HIS A 228 -10.55 3.34 -2.71
C HIS A 228 -10.68 4.75 -3.33
N LEU A 229 -11.90 5.32 -3.33
CA LEU A 229 -12.13 6.69 -3.78
C LEU A 229 -11.45 7.71 -2.86
N GLY A 230 -11.72 7.63 -1.55
CA GLY A 230 -11.08 8.52 -0.57
C GLY A 230 -9.57 8.35 -0.53
N ALA A 231 -9.08 7.12 -0.65
CA ALA A 231 -7.65 6.83 -0.72
C ALA A 231 -7.01 7.48 -1.95
N ALA A 232 -7.66 7.44 -3.12
CA ALA A 232 -7.17 8.08 -4.33
C ALA A 232 -7.04 9.61 -4.14
N ASP A 233 -8.06 10.27 -3.60
CA ASP A 233 -8.04 11.73 -3.35
C ASP A 233 -6.90 12.11 -2.38
N MET A 234 -6.73 11.33 -1.31
CA MET A 234 -5.65 11.52 -0.35
C MET A 234 -4.27 11.33 -0.99
N LEU A 235 -4.11 10.28 -1.79
CA LEU A 235 -2.86 9.97 -2.49
C LEU A 235 -2.54 11.03 -3.56
N GLU A 236 -3.52 11.57 -4.28
CA GLU A 236 -3.34 12.68 -5.23
C GLU A 236 -2.74 13.91 -4.53
N MET A 237 -3.23 14.25 -3.34
CA MET A 237 -2.66 15.33 -2.53
C MET A 237 -1.25 14.99 -2.04
N LEU A 238 -1.02 13.76 -1.57
CA LEU A 238 0.29 13.33 -1.04
C LEU A 238 1.37 13.32 -2.12
N VAL A 239 1.09 12.85 -3.34
CA VAL A 239 2.06 12.91 -4.45
C VAL A 239 2.35 14.35 -4.90
N LYS A 240 1.38 15.26 -4.76
CA LYS A 240 1.60 16.70 -5.02
C LYS A 240 2.50 17.33 -3.95
N LYS A 241 2.32 16.94 -2.68
CA LYS A 241 3.12 17.46 -1.55
C LYS A 241 4.53 16.86 -1.51
N GLN A 242 4.65 15.57 -1.81
CA GLN A 242 5.88 14.80 -1.73
C GLN A 242 6.14 14.02 -3.02
N PRO A 243 6.43 14.69 -4.15
CA PRO A 243 6.62 14.03 -5.44
C PRO A 243 7.83 13.09 -5.49
N GLY A 244 8.79 13.25 -4.56
CA GLY A 244 9.94 12.36 -4.40
C GLY A 244 9.62 11.00 -3.75
N ASN A 245 8.40 10.79 -3.25
CA ASN A 245 8.03 9.55 -2.57
C ASN A 245 7.44 8.53 -3.55
N ALA A 246 8.28 7.60 -4.03
CA ALA A 246 7.89 6.54 -4.96
C ALA A 246 6.72 5.68 -4.46
N LEU A 247 6.63 5.46 -3.13
CA LEU A 247 5.58 4.63 -2.54
C LEU A 247 4.19 5.24 -2.74
N TYR A 248 4.04 6.56 -2.65
CA TYR A 248 2.75 7.21 -2.90
C TYR A 248 2.31 7.09 -4.35
N TRP A 249 3.24 7.22 -5.29
CA TRP A 249 2.93 7.00 -6.70
C TRP A 249 2.51 5.55 -6.97
N GLN A 250 3.22 4.57 -6.39
CA GLN A 250 2.88 3.16 -6.50
C GLN A 250 1.48 2.89 -5.94
N GLN A 251 1.20 3.40 -4.74
CA GLN A 251 -0.11 3.24 -4.10
C GLN A 251 -1.21 3.89 -4.94
N LEU A 252 -1.01 5.10 -5.46
CA LEU A 252 -1.99 5.80 -6.29
C LEU A 252 -2.32 5.03 -7.58
N ALA A 253 -1.29 4.53 -8.26
CA ALA A 253 -1.49 3.70 -9.46
C ALA A 253 -2.25 2.41 -9.12
N GLY A 254 -1.89 1.73 -8.02
CA GLY A 254 -2.61 0.55 -7.53
C GLY A 254 -4.06 0.85 -7.13
N THR A 255 -4.33 1.99 -6.50
CA THR A 255 -5.69 2.42 -6.11
C THR A 255 -6.56 2.66 -7.34
N TYR A 256 -6.05 3.30 -8.39
CA TYR A 256 -6.81 3.44 -9.64
C TYR A 256 -7.02 2.10 -10.36
N MET A 257 -6.06 1.17 -10.30
CA MET A 257 -6.31 -0.19 -10.82
C MET A 257 -7.42 -0.90 -10.05
N ALA A 258 -7.46 -0.79 -8.72
CA ALA A 258 -8.54 -1.35 -7.91
C ALA A 258 -9.90 -0.74 -8.29
N LEU A 259 -9.96 0.59 -8.40
CA LEU A 259 -11.17 1.29 -8.85
C LEU A 259 -11.62 0.88 -10.25
N ALA A 260 -10.68 0.62 -11.17
CA ALA A 260 -11.00 0.11 -12.50
C ALA A 260 -11.61 -1.30 -12.44
N ASN A 261 -11.14 -2.17 -11.53
CA ASN A 261 -11.65 -3.54 -11.38
C ASN A 261 -13.02 -3.57 -10.68
N GLU A 262 -13.30 -2.61 -9.80
CA GLU A 262 -14.58 -2.49 -9.09
C GLU A 262 -15.67 -1.82 -9.94
N ALA A 263 -15.26 -0.97 -10.89
CA ALA A 263 -16.17 -0.27 -11.77
C ALA A 263 -16.96 -1.24 -12.65
N LYS A 264 -18.26 -0.97 -12.80
CA LYS A 264 -19.18 -1.79 -13.62
C LYS A 264 -19.45 -1.21 -15.00
N GLU A 265 -19.20 0.09 -15.17
CA GLU A 265 -19.43 0.79 -16.42
C GLU A 265 -18.12 0.97 -17.19
N ASP A 266 -18.10 0.61 -18.47
CA ASP A 266 -16.91 0.70 -19.34
C ASP A 266 -16.27 2.09 -19.34
N ARG A 267 -17.10 3.15 -19.25
CA ARG A 267 -16.62 4.53 -19.16
C ARG A 267 -15.78 4.77 -17.91
N GLU A 268 -16.22 4.23 -16.77
CA GLU A 268 -15.55 4.39 -15.48
C GLU A 268 -14.27 3.54 -15.43
N ILE A 269 -14.35 2.29 -15.89
CA ILE A 269 -13.20 1.39 -16.05
C ILE A 269 -12.12 2.11 -16.87
N ARG A 270 -12.49 2.62 -18.05
CA ARG A 270 -11.57 3.36 -18.93
C ARG A 270 -11.02 4.62 -18.26
N ARG A 271 -11.84 5.38 -17.53
CA ARG A 271 -11.39 6.57 -16.79
C ARG A 271 -10.29 6.20 -15.79
N TYR A 272 -10.49 5.16 -15.00
CA TYR A 272 -9.51 4.74 -14.00
C TYR A 272 -8.24 4.16 -14.62
N GLN A 273 -8.34 3.36 -15.68
CA GLN A 273 -7.17 2.89 -16.43
C GLN A 273 -6.34 4.06 -16.99
N ILE A 274 -6.98 5.11 -17.52
CA ILE A 274 -6.30 6.33 -17.95
C ILE A 274 -5.63 7.02 -16.76
N ARG A 275 -6.30 7.14 -15.60
CA ARG A 275 -5.70 7.73 -14.39
C ARG A 275 -4.49 6.93 -13.90
N THR A 276 -4.51 5.60 -13.99
CA THR A 276 -3.35 4.73 -13.71
C THR A 276 -2.17 5.08 -14.63
N ILE A 277 -2.40 5.15 -15.95
CA ILE A 277 -1.36 5.50 -16.93
C ILE A 277 -0.76 6.88 -16.63
N LEU A 278 -1.62 7.88 -16.42
CA LEU A 278 -1.18 9.25 -16.12
C LEU A 278 -0.39 9.32 -14.81
N THR A 279 -0.76 8.53 -13.81
CA THR A 279 -0.03 8.43 -12.54
C THR A 279 1.37 7.88 -12.76
N MET A 280 1.49 6.76 -13.47
CA MET A 280 2.78 6.14 -13.80
C MET A 280 3.68 7.11 -14.59
N GLN A 281 3.14 7.77 -15.62
CA GLN A 281 3.91 8.73 -16.42
C GLN A 281 4.33 9.98 -15.63
N ARG A 282 3.50 10.45 -14.69
CA ARG A 282 3.89 11.56 -13.80
C ARG A 282 4.97 11.13 -12.82
N ALA A 283 4.90 9.91 -12.30
CA ALA A 283 5.93 9.35 -11.45
C ALA A 283 7.27 9.22 -12.20
N GLN A 284 7.24 8.79 -13.47
CA GLN A 284 8.41 8.78 -14.38
C GLN A 284 9.05 10.15 -14.56
N ARG A 285 8.25 11.21 -14.74
CA ARG A 285 8.76 12.59 -14.79
C ARG A 285 9.40 13.05 -13.49
N ASN A 286 9.10 12.40 -12.37
CA ASN A 286 9.72 12.64 -11.07
C ASN A 286 10.87 11.66 -10.77
N GLY A 287 11.34 10.88 -11.76
CA GLY A 287 12.46 9.95 -11.62
C GLY A 287 12.11 8.58 -11.05
N HIS A 288 10.82 8.25 -10.90
CA HIS A 288 10.37 6.94 -10.39
C HIS A 288 9.86 6.04 -11.52
N PHE A 289 9.96 4.72 -11.38
CA PHE A 289 9.46 3.76 -12.38
C PHE A 289 10.02 3.95 -13.80
N THR A 290 11.31 4.21 -13.91
CA THR A 290 11.98 4.48 -15.20
C THR A 290 12.76 3.28 -15.73
N THR A 291 12.64 2.10 -15.10
CA THR A 291 13.33 0.89 -15.59
C THR A 291 12.69 0.39 -16.89
N PRO A 292 13.39 -0.42 -17.70
CA PRO A 292 12.79 -1.01 -18.89
C PRO A 292 11.50 -1.79 -18.64
N LYS A 293 11.43 -2.50 -17.51
CA LYS A 293 10.23 -3.21 -17.08
C LYS A 293 9.07 -2.27 -16.76
N ASP A 294 9.35 -1.14 -16.12
CA ASP A 294 8.32 -0.14 -15.80
C ASP A 294 7.79 0.53 -17.08
N ASN A 295 8.67 0.84 -18.03
CA ASN A 295 8.27 1.39 -19.33
C ASN A 295 7.40 0.41 -20.10
N LEU A 296 7.76 -0.88 -20.12
CA LEU A 296 6.90 -1.93 -20.68
C LEU A 296 5.56 -2.05 -19.96
N THR A 297 5.52 -1.82 -18.65
CA THR A 297 4.26 -1.81 -17.89
C THR A 297 3.33 -0.69 -18.40
N VAL A 298 3.85 0.53 -18.58
CA VAL A 298 3.06 1.65 -19.14
C VAL A 298 2.59 1.35 -20.57
N ILE A 299 3.45 0.78 -21.40
CA ILE A 299 3.09 0.35 -22.76
C ILE A 299 1.97 -0.70 -22.72
N GLY A 300 2.08 -1.71 -21.85
CA GLY A 300 1.05 -2.73 -21.66
C GLY A 300 -0.29 -2.14 -21.23
N LEU A 301 -0.28 -1.11 -20.37
CA LEU A 301 -1.51 -0.40 -20.01
C LEU A 301 -2.17 0.29 -21.21
N TYR A 302 -1.41 0.87 -22.14
CA TYR A 302 -1.97 1.41 -23.38
C TYR A 302 -2.55 0.33 -24.29
N PHE A 303 -1.91 -0.84 -24.36
CA PHE A 303 -2.47 -2.00 -25.07
C PHE A 303 -3.81 -2.44 -24.47
N ASN A 304 -3.92 -2.52 -23.15
CA ASN A 304 -5.15 -2.91 -22.47
C ASN A 304 -6.34 -1.98 -22.75
N ILE A 305 -6.08 -0.71 -23.06
CA ILE A 305 -7.12 0.27 -23.42
C ILE A 305 -7.23 0.52 -24.93
N GLU A 306 -6.60 -0.35 -25.73
CA GLU A 306 -6.60 -0.35 -27.20
C GLU A 306 -6.03 0.93 -27.83
N GLN A 307 -5.15 1.62 -27.11
CA GLN A 307 -4.48 2.83 -27.57
C GLN A 307 -3.15 2.49 -28.25
N TYR A 308 -3.24 1.67 -29.30
CA TYR A 308 -2.08 1.08 -29.99
C TYR A 308 -1.15 2.12 -30.61
N GLY A 309 -1.68 3.25 -31.08
CA GLY A 309 -0.84 4.35 -31.60
C GLY A 309 0.13 4.89 -30.56
N ARG A 310 -0.34 5.13 -29.32
CA ARG A 310 0.53 5.59 -28.23
C ARG A 310 1.47 4.50 -27.73
N ALA A 311 1.01 3.26 -27.70
CA ALA A 311 1.88 2.13 -27.37
C ALA A 311 3.03 2.00 -28.39
N ALA A 312 2.75 2.15 -29.69
CA ALA A 312 3.75 2.11 -30.75
C ALA A 312 4.77 3.25 -30.63
N ASP A 313 4.32 4.49 -30.39
CA ASP A 313 5.20 5.64 -30.19
C ASP A 313 6.18 5.40 -29.04
N LEU A 314 5.68 4.93 -27.89
CA LEU A 314 6.48 4.66 -26.70
C LEU A 314 7.44 3.47 -26.89
N LEU A 315 6.99 2.41 -27.54
CA LEU A 315 7.84 1.25 -27.87
C LEU A 315 8.97 1.65 -28.82
N ALA A 316 8.67 2.38 -29.89
CA ALA A 316 9.66 2.80 -30.87
C ALA A 316 10.73 3.72 -30.25
N GLU A 317 10.31 4.72 -29.48
CA GLU A 317 11.25 5.60 -28.77
C GLU A 317 12.01 4.85 -27.67
N GLY A 318 11.34 3.94 -26.96
CA GLY A 318 11.95 3.13 -25.91
C GLY A 318 13.04 2.20 -26.43
N LEU A 319 12.78 1.49 -27.54
CA LEU A 319 13.76 0.63 -28.21
C LEU A 319 14.95 1.44 -28.76
N LYS A 320 14.70 2.65 -29.25
CA LYS A 320 15.74 3.54 -29.78
C LYS A 320 16.63 4.13 -28.68
N SER A 321 16.03 4.56 -27.57
CA SER A 321 16.73 5.22 -26.45
C SER A 321 17.35 4.24 -25.45
N GLY A 322 16.98 2.95 -25.52
CA GLY A 322 17.34 1.95 -24.52
C GLY A 322 16.45 1.96 -23.27
N ALA A 323 15.40 2.79 -23.25
CA ALA A 323 14.41 2.80 -22.18
C ALA A 323 13.49 1.56 -22.21
N VAL A 324 13.47 0.79 -23.30
CA VAL A 324 12.87 -0.54 -23.40
C VAL A 324 13.96 -1.53 -23.83
N GLU A 325 13.96 -2.73 -23.26
CA GLU A 325 14.96 -3.75 -23.60
C GLU A 325 14.89 -4.14 -25.09
N ASN A 326 16.05 -4.25 -25.72
CA ASN A 326 16.16 -4.67 -27.12
C ASN A 326 16.01 -6.19 -27.24
N THR A 327 14.77 -6.68 -27.21
CA THR A 327 14.43 -8.11 -27.33
C THR A 327 13.50 -8.36 -28.50
N GLN A 328 13.59 -9.53 -29.11
CA GLN A 328 12.68 -9.97 -30.17
C GLN A 328 11.20 -9.72 -29.79
N ALA A 329 10.80 -10.09 -28.57
CA ALA A 329 9.42 -9.94 -28.11
C ALA A 329 8.95 -8.48 -28.14
N ASN A 330 9.82 -7.52 -27.81
CA ASN A 330 9.48 -6.10 -27.84
C ASN A 330 9.37 -5.54 -29.26
N TRP A 331 10.16 -6.07 -30.21
CA TRP A 331 10.00 -5.74 -31.64
C TRP A 331 8.72 -6.35 -32.24
N GLU A 332 8.39 -7.60 -31.89
CA GLU A 332 7.12 -8.24 -32.24
C GLU A 332 5.94 -7.42 -31.68
N MET A 333 6.04 -6.94 -30.44
CA MET A 333 5.03 -6.09 -29.81
C MET A 333 4.88 -4.74 -30.51
N LEU A 334 5.97 -4.11 -30.97
CA LEU A 334 5.91 -2.88 -31.75
C LEU A 334 5.23 -3.10 -33.11
N ALA A 335 5.58 -4.18 -33.80
CA ALA A 335 4.94 -4.54 -35.06
C ALA A 335 3.44 -4.80 -34.87
N LEU A 336 3.06 -5.50 -33.80
CA LEU A 336 1.67 -5.71 -33.42
C LEU A 336 0.95 -4.37 -33.15
N ALA A 337 1.58 -3.44 -32.45
CA ALA A 337 1.01 -2.10 -32.20
C ALA A 337 0.73 -1.35 -33.51
N TYR A 338 1.64 -1.41 -34.49
CA TYR A 338 1.42 -0.83 -35.81
C TYR A 338 0.30 -1.53 -36.58
N GLN A 339 0.25 -2.86 -36.55
CA GLN A 339 -0.80 -3.63 -37.21
C GLN A 339 -2.19 -3.28 -36.66
N GLN A 340 -2.35 -3.24 -35.33
CA GLN A 340 -3.62 -2.88 -34.69
C GLN A 340 -4.04 -1.42 -34.96
N ASN A 341 -3.10 -0.57 -35.38
CA ASN A 341 -3.36 0.80 -35.78
C ASN A 341 -3.44 0.99 -37.30
N ALA A 342 -3.67 -0.09 -38.06
CA ALA A 342 -3.74 -0.11 -39.54
C ALA A 342 -2.49 0.45 -40.26
N ARG A 343 -1.31 0.34 -39.63
CA ARG A 343 -0.02 0.81 -40.15
C ARG A 343 0.83 -0.37 -40.63
N GLU A 344 0.34 -1.08 -41.64
CA GLU A 344 0.94 -2.35 -42.07
C GLU A 344 2.36 -2.21 -42.64
N ALA A 345 2.63 -1.14 -43.40
CA ALA A 345 3.97 -0.86 -43.90
C ALA A 345 4.99 -0.65 -42.76
N ASP A 346 4.57 0.03 -41.69
CA ASP A 346 5.43 0.24 -40.51
C ASP A 346 5.65 -1.06 -39.73
N ALA A 347 4.62 -1.92 -39.63
CA ALA A 347 4.74 -3.24 -39.02
C ALA A 347 5.76 -4.12 -39.77
N ILE A 348 5.69 -4.17 -41.09
CA ILE A 348 6.63 -4.91 -41.94
C ILE A 348 8.04 -4.35 -41.78
N GLY A 349 8.24 -3.04 -41.96
CA GLY A 349 9.56 -2.43 -41.83
C GLY A 349 10.15 -2.58 -40.42
N THR A 350 9.31 -2.68 -39.39
CA THR A 350 9.73 -2.99 -38.01
C THR A 350 10.25 -4.42 -37.90
N LEU A 351 9.51 -5.40 -38.43
CA LEU A 351 9.94 -6.79 -38.38
C LEU A 351 11.13 -7.09 -39.29
N GLU A 352 11.29 -6.40 -40.42
CA GLU A 352 12.50 -6.49 -41.24
C GLU A 352 13.75 -6.04 -40.47
N LYS A 353 13.65 -4.92 -39.75
CA LYS A 353 14.73 -4.47 -38.84
C LYS A 353 14.97 -5.50 -37.74
N ALA A 354 13.91 -6.04 -37.14
CA ALA A 354 14.02 -7.07 -36.11
C ALA A 354 14.71 -8.34 -36.64
N ALA A 355 14.37 -8.79 -37.85
CA ALA A 355 14.97 -9.96 -38.48
C ALA A 355 16.47 -9.77 -38.76
N ALA A 356 16.91 -8.54 -39.04
CA ALA A 356 18.32 -8.19 -39.17
C ALA A 356 19.05 -8.18 -37.82
N LEU A 357 18.38 -7.74 -36.75
CA LEU A 357 18.93 -7.72 -35.39
C LEU A 357 18.99 -9.10 -34.74
N PHE A 358 18.06 -9.99 -35.08
CA PHE A 358 17.92 -11.33 -34.52
C PHE A 358 17.96 -12.39 -35.64
N PRO A 359 19.12 -12.59 -36.31
CA PRO A 359 19.21 -13.41 -37.52
C PRO A 359 18.94 -14.90 -37.30
N ALA A 360 19.05 -15.39 -36.06
CA ALA A 360 18.75 -16.78 -35.69
C ALA A 360 17.25 -17.03 -35.43
N GLU A 361 16.43 -15.99 -35.31
CA GLU A 361 15.03 -16.12 -34.88
C GLU A 361 14.09 -16.26 -36.08
N GLY A 362 13.74 -17.51 -36.41
CA GLY A 362 12.77 -17.79 -37.49
C GLY A 362 11.34 -17.34 -37.16
N GLN A 363 11.03 -17.10 -35.89
CA GLN A 363 9.71 -16.63 -35.48
C GLN A 363 9.38 -15.22 -36.02
N ILE A 364 10.38 -14.36 -36.19
CA ILE A 364 10.20 -13.03 -36.81
C ILE A 364 9.85 -13.17 -38.29
N GLU A 365 10.55 -14.06 -39.00
CA GLU A 365 10.26 -14.37 -40.41
C GLU A 365 8.85 -14.95 -40.58
N LEU A 366 8.40 -15.80 -39.63
CA LEU A 366 7.03 -16.31 -39.64
C LEU A 366 6.00 -15.19 -39.50
N THR A 367 6.24 -14.21 -38.61
CA THR A 367 5.34 -13.06 -38.46
C THR A 367 5.36 -12.16 -39.70
N LEU A 368 6.52 -11.93 -40.33
CA LEU A 368 6.61 -11.25 -41.63
C LEU A 368 5.76 -11.96 -42.68
N ALA A 369 5.88 -13.29 -42.78
CA ALA A 369 5.09 -14.06 -43.73
C ALA A 369 3.58 -13.90 -43.52
N GLN A 370 3.13 -13.90 -42.26
CA GLN A 370 1.71 -13.69 -41.93
C GLN A 370 1.22 -12.31 -42.39
N LEU A 371 2.01 -11.26 -42.18
CA LEU A 371 1.68 -9.91 -42.67
C LEU A 371 1.64 -9.85 -44.20
N HIS A 372 2.68 -10.37 -44.88
CA HIS A 372 2.68 -10.41 -46.35
C HIS A 372 1.50 -11.20 -46.91
N TYR A 373 1.13 -12.31 -46.30
CA TYR A 373 -0.02 -13.11 -46.70
C TYR A 373 -1.34 -12.35 -46.49
N GLY A 374 -1.51 -11.69 -45.33
CA GLY A 374 -2.67 -10.85 -45.05
C GLY A 374 -2.84 -9.70 -46.06
N ALA A 375 -1.73 -9.15 -46.54
CA ALA A 375 -1.70 -8.15 -47.61
C ALA A 375 -1.86 -8.74 -49.04
N GLY A 376 -2.15 -10.04 -49.18
CA GLY A 376 -2.29 -10.72 -50.48
C GLY A 376 -0.98 -10.96 -51.23
N ARG A 377 0.18 -10.70 -50.61
CA ARG A 377 1.51 -10.92 -51.20
C ARG A 377 2.00 -12.34 -50.92
N VAL A 378 1.31 -13.32 -51.50
CA VAL A 378 1.54 -14.76 -51.25
C VAL A 378 2.97 -15.19 -51.59
N LYS A 379 3.58 -14.64 -52.65
CA LYS A 379 4.97 -14.94 -53.03
C LYS A 379 5.98 -14.50 -51.97
N ASP A 380 5.80 -13.31 -51.40
CA ASP A 380 6.67 -12.80 -50.34
C ASP A 380 6.48 -13.61 -49.07
N ALA A 381 5.22 -13.93 -48.73
CA ALA A 381 4.90 -14.77 -47.58
C ALA A 381 5.60 -16.13 -47.66
N HIS A 382 5.57 -16.76 -48.83
CA HIS A 382 6.27 -18.01 -49.10
C HIS A 382 7.79 -17.89 -48.88
N LEU A 383 8.41 -16.82 -49.40
CA LEU A 383 9.85 -16.57 -49.22
C LEU A 383 10.22 -16.39 -47.73
N HIS A 384 9.43 -15.64 -46.97
CA HIS A 384 9.65 -15.47 -45.54
C HIS A 384 9.40 -16.77 -44.76
N LEU A 385 8.43 -17.60 -45.15
CA LEU A 385 8.23 -18.92 -44.55
C LEU A 385 9.41 -19.86 -44.80
N GLN A 386 10.03 -19.83 -45.99
CA GLN A 386 11.25 -20.59 -46.26
C GLN A 386 12.39 -20.15 -45.33
N ARG A 387 12.54 -18.84 -45.12
CA ARG A 387 13.53 -18.28 -44.17
C ARG A 387 13.21 -18.69 -42.73
N ALA A 388 11.94 -18.65 -42.33
CA ALA A 388 11.48 -19.07 -41.00
C ALA A 388 11.83 -20.54 -40.74
N ALA A 389 11.54 -21.42 -41.70
CA ALA A 389 11.85 -22.83 -41.61
C ALA A 389 13.36 -23.11 -41.59
N ALA A 390 14.14 -22.36 -42.37
CA ALA A 390 15.60 -22.49 -42.40
C ALA A 390 16.26 -22.01 -41.10
N LYS A 391 15.76 -20.93 -40.49
CA LYS A 391 16.29 -20.36 -39.23
C LYS A 391 15.89 -21.18 -38.00
N GLY A 392 14.71 -21.81 -38.00
CA GLY A 392 14.21 -22.53 -36.85
C GLY A 392 13.75 -21.59 -35.73
N ASN A 393 13.94 -21.99 -34.46
CA ASN A 393 13.48 -21.24 -33.27
C ASN A 393 11.99 -20.81 -33.35
N LEU A 394 11.16 -21.72 -33.88
CA LEU A 394 9.73 -21.48 -34.07
C LEU A 394 8.96 -21.95 -32.83
N LYS A 395 8.05 -21.11 -32.33
CA LYS A 395 7.17 -21.48 -31.20
C LYS A 395 6.24 -22.66 -31.56
N LYS A 396 5.85 -22.74 -32.83
CA LYS A 396 4.96 -23.77 -33.41
C LYS A 396 5.48 -24.21 -34.79
N PRO A 397 6.51 -25.08 -34.83
CA PRO A 397 7.18 -25.44 -36.08
C PRO A 397 6.26 -26.18 -37.06
N GLY A 398 5.37 -27.07 -36.58
CA GLY A 398 4.41 -27.77 -37.43
C GLY A 398 3.46 -26.81 -38.13
N ALA A 399 2.90 -25.84 -37.38
CA ALA A 399 2.00 -24.85 -37.95
C ALA A 399 2.71 -23.98 -39.00
N ALA A 400 3.97 -23.61 -38.77
CA ALA A 400 4.79 -22.87 -39.72
C ALA A 400 5.08 -23.68 -40.99
N TYR A 401 5.47 -24.95 -40.86
CA TYR A 401 5.72 -25.82 -42.01
C TYR A 401 4.44 -26.10 -42.80
N LEU A 402 3.31 -26.26 -42.12
CA LEU A 402 2.03 -26.41 -42.79
C LEU A 402 1.67 -25.15 -43.58
N PHE A 403 1.88 -23.97 -43.01
CA PHE A 403 1.65 -22.69 -43.70
C PHE A 403 2.60 -22.51 -44.90
N LEU A 404 3.86 -22.91 -44.77
CA LEU A 404 4.81 -22.95 -45.89
C LEU A 404 4.32 -23.89 -47.01
N GLY A 405 3.78 -25.06 -46.66
CA GLY A 405 3.17 -25.97 -47.61
C GLY A 405 1.97 -25.36 -48.34
N PHE A 406 1.08 -24.66 -47.62
CA PHE A 406 -0.08 -24.00 -48.23
C PHE A 406 0.33 -22.90 -49.21
N THR A 407 1.24 -22.01 -48.80
CA THR A 407 1.74 -20.96 -49.70
C THR A 407 2.50 -21.54 -50.91
N ALA A 408 3.23 -22.65 -50.74
CA ALA A 408 3.83 -23.37 -51.86
C ALA A 408 2.77 -23.92 -52.82
N TYR A 409 1.68 -24.49 -52.30
CA TYR A 409 0.57 -25.00 -53.12
C TYR A 409 -0.12 -23.88 -53.91
N GLU A 410 -0.43 -22.74 -53.25
CA GLU A 410 -1.05 -21.58 -53.89
C GLU A 410 -0.17 -20.95 -54.98
N THR A 411 1.14 -20.97 -54.79
CA THR A 411 2.13 -20.53 -55.79
C THR A 411 2.44 -21.61 -56.84
N GLN A 412 1.71 -22.73 -56.84
CA GLN A 412 1.85 -23.88 -57.75
C GLN A 412 3.19 -24.63 -57.66
N ASN A 413 3.93 -24.44 -56.56
CA ASN A 413 5.13 -25.20 -56.20
C ASN A 413 4.75 -26.50 -55.51
N PHE A 414 4.05 -27.39 -56.23
CA PHE A 414 3.44 -28.58 -55.64
C PHE A 414 4.44 -29.58 -55.03
N ASP A 415 5.63 -29.72 -55.63
CA ASP A 415 6.70 -30.57 -55.11
C ASP A 415 7.15 -30.10 -53.71
N GLU A 416 7.29 -28.78 -53.54
CA GLU A 416 7.63 -28.16 -52.27
C GLU A 416 6.45 -28.24 -51.28
N ALA A 417 5.22 -28.06 -51.74
CA ALA A 417 4.02 -28.21 -50.91
C ALA A 417 3.92 -29.60 -50.28
N ALA A 418 4.15 -30.66 -51.08
CA ALA A 418 4.15 -32.04 -50.59
C ALA A 418 5.26 -32.28 -49.56
N LYS A 419 6.47 -31.76 -49.80
CA LYS A 419 7.61 -31.86 -48.88
C LYS A 419 7.30 -31.20 -47.54
N TRP A 420 6.82 -29.96 -47.52
CA TRP A 420 6.57 -29.25 -46.26
C TRP A 420 5.34 -29.78 -45.52
N ALA A 421 4.34 -30.29 -46.24
CA ALA A 421 3.25 -31.05 -45.65
C ALA A 421 3.75 -32.31 -44.90
N ASP A 422 4.71 -33.05 -45.47
CA ASP A 422 5.34 -34.17 -44.75
C ASP A 422 6.09 -33.73 -43.50
N ASN A 423 6.86 -32.63 -43.58
CA ASN A 423 7.57 -32.08 -42.44
C ASN A 423 6.60 -31.64 -41.34
N ALA A 424 5.48 -31.01 -41.70
CA ALA A 424 4.44 -30.61 -40.76
C ALA A 424 3.77 -31.81 -40.07
N ALA A 425 3.52 -32.91 -40.81
CA ALA A 425 2.88 -34.11 -40.28
C ALA A 425 3.73 -34.84 -39.20
N GLN A 426 5.03 -34.57 -39.16
CA GLN A 426 5.95 -35.11 -38.16
C GLN A 426 5.99 -34.27 -36.87
N GLN A 427 5.38 -33.09 -36.86
CA GLN A 427 5.41 -32.19 -35.71
C GLN A 427 4.21 -32.41 -34.78
N PRO A 428 4.38 -32.32 -33.46
CA PRO A 428 3.32 -32.59 -32.49
C PRO A 428 2.27 -31.47 -32.40
N ASP A 429 2.58 -30.26 -32.87
CA ASP A 429 1.69 -29.09 -32.79
C ASP A 429 0.64 -29.01 -33.91
N VAL A 430 0.64 -29.97 -34.84
CA VAL A 430 -0.32 -30.06 -35.96
C VAL A 430 -0.94 -31.46 -36.02
N LYS A 431 -2.21 -31.54 -36.42
CA LYS A 431 -2.85 -32.83 -36.70
C LYS A 431 -2.28 -33.40 -38.00
N ALA A 432 -1.68 -34.58 -37.91
CA ALA A 432 -1.06 -35.24 -39.08
C ALA A 432 -2.03 -35.37 -40.27
N ASP A 433 -3.32 -35.54 -40.03
CA ASP A 433 -4.31 -35.67 -41.11
C ASP A 433 -4.51 -34.38 -41.91
N ASP A 434 -4.41 -33.20 -41.29
CA ASP A 434 -4.51 -31.92 -42.00
C ASP A 434 -3.33 -31.74 -42.96
N ALA A 435 -2.13 -32.06 -42.49
CA ALA A 435 -0.93 -32.05 -43.30
C ALA A 435 -0.97 -33.12 -44.42
N ARG A 436 -1.44 -34.33 -44.14
CA ARG A 436 -1.61 -35.40 -45.15
C ARG A 436 -2.60 -35.03 -46.25
N ARG A 437 -3.67 -34.28 -45.93
CA ARG A 437 -4.63 -33.78 -46.92
C ARG A 437 -3.96 -32.82 -47.91
N LEU A 438 -3.18 -31.87 -47.40
CA LEU A 438 -2.40 -30.94 -48.24
C LEU A 438 -1.41 -31.71 -49.12
N LYS A 439 -0.69 -32.69 -48.56
CA LYS A 439 0.24 -33.54 -49.35
C LYS A 439 -0.49 -34.24 -50.48
N ARG A 440 -1.66 -34.85 -50.23
CA ARG A 440 -2.43 -35.55 -51.25
C ARG A 440 -2.84 -34.60 -52.37
N ALA A 441 -3.37 -33.43 -52.02
CA ALA A 441 -3.75 -32.40 -53.00
C ALA A 441 -2.55 -31.97 -53.88
N ALA A 442 -1.37 -31.79 -53.27
CA ALA A 442 -0.15 -31.46 -53.99
C ALA A 442 0.28 -32.58 -54.96
N LEU A 443 0.25 -33.84 -54.52
CA LEU A 443 0.60 -34.98 -55.38
C LEU A 443 -0.37 -35.19 -56.54
N ASP A 444 -1.67 -34.95 -56.32
CA ASP A 444 -2.67 -35.06 -57.38
C ASP A 444 -2.48 -33.94 -58.43
N ALA A 445 -2.18 -32.71 -57.99
CA ALA A 445 -1.85 -31.61 -58.89
C ALA A 445 -0.56 -31.86 -59.71
N ILE A 446 0.44 -32.54 -59.14
CA ILE A 446 1.64 -32.98 -59.88
C ILE A 446 1.27 -33.97 -60.99
N LYS A 447 0.48 -35.00 -60.67
CA LYS A 447 0.03 -35.99 -61.65
C LYS A 447 -0.76 -35.37 -62.79
N GLU A 448 -1.66 -34.44 -62.48
CA GLU A 448 -2.43 -33.72 -63.50
C GLU A 448 -1.52 -32.89 -64.41
N ARG A 449 -0.55 -32.17 -63.84
CA ARG A 449 0.47 -31.40 -64.58
C ARG A 449 1.28 -32.31 -65.52
N GLU A 450 1.63 -33.51 -65.09
CA GLU A 450 2.37 -34.48 -65.91
C GLU A 450 1.51 -35.09 -67.02
N ALA A 451 0.27 -35.46 -66.71
CA ALA A 451 -0.69 -35.96 -67.70
C ALA A 451 -0.94 -34.95 -68.82
N LEU A 452 -1.07 -33.66 -68.48
CA LEU A 452 -1.23 -32.55 -69.44
C LEU A 452 0.01 -32.31 -70.30
N LYS A 453 1.22 -32.61 -69.79
CA LYS A 453 2.45 -32.55 -70.60
C LYS A 453 2.50 -33.69 -71.61
N ASN A 454 2.07 -34.89 -71.20
CA ASN A 454 2.08 -36.09 -72.05
C ASN A 454 0.99 -36.09 -73.14
N THR A 455 -0.02 -35.22 -73.05
CA THR A 455 -1.08 -35.05 -74.06
C THR A 455 -0.80 -33.93 -75.07
N LYS A 456 0.27 -33.14 -74.88
CA LYS A 456 0.69 -32.03 -75.77
C LYS A 456 1.89 -32.39 -76.67
N ILE A 457 2.31 -33.66 -76.65
CA ILE A 457 3.25 -34.28 -77.59
C ILE A 457 2.39 -35.10 -78.56
#